data_AF-A0A437LYF7-F1
#
_entry.id   AF-A0A437LYF7-F1
#
_cell.length_a   1.000
_cell.length_b   1.000
_cell.length_c   1.000
_cell.angle_alpha   90.00
_cell.angle_beta   90.00
_cell.angle_gamma   90.00
#
_symmetry.space_group_name_H-M   'P 1'
#
loop_
_entity.id
_entity.type
_entity.pdbx_description
1 polymer ?
#
loop_
_entity_poly.entity_id
_entity_poly.type
_entity_poly.pdbx_seq_one_letter_code
_entity_poly.pdbx_strand_id
1 'polypeptide(L)'
;MQPPLHRLNEFVPASPLAADLFTSWLSHRKVFRRHQNIRREGDPVSSVFFLVKGWVTSSVMMRDGRRQIVKVHLPGDMLGFPSLALEHAGEGLEALTGVELCSIPLAEIGRLFEELPSVAAALFLSTQKERIALMQELTWIGSTHALGRVAGFLLDLHERLDAAGLVEDGGFDFPLTQAHLGELLGLTGIHVNRTLKRLDATGCIERTRRRLRLIDLNGLRGLAPNHAPRYAGIEAWDRLGRPGAGAARPALRERAL
;
A
#
# COMPACT_ATOMS: atom_id res chain seq x y z
N MET A 1 -11.23 -14.68 10.37
CA MET A 1 -10.66 -14.25 9.08
C MET A 1 -9.14 -14.21 9.24
N GLN A 2 -8.40 -14.90 8.37
CA GLN A 2 -6.94 -14.90 8.39
C GLN A 2 -6.43 -13.47 8.04
N PRO A 3 -5.41 -12.95 8.72
CA PRO A 3 -4.84 -11.63 8.40
C PRO A 3 -4.27 -11.58 6.97
N PRO A 4 -4.38 -10.44 6.26
CA PRO A 4 -3.85 -10.27 4.90
C PRO A 4 -2.32 -10.11 4.89
N LEU A 5 -1.58 -11.16 5.24
CA LEU A 5 -0.12 -11.13 5.40
C LEU A 5 0.69 -11.24 4.09
N HIS A 6 0.02 -11.21 2.93
CA HIS A 6 0.64 -11.45 1.62
C HIS A 6 1.87 -10.57 1.34
N ARG A 7 1.87 -9.29 1.75
CA ARG A 7 3.04 -8.39 1.59
C ARG A 7 4.25 -8.81 2.41
N LEU A 8 4.03 -9.31 3.62
CA LEU A 8 5.12 -9.68 4.54
C LEU A 8 5.67 -11.06 4.17
N ASN A 9 4.77 -11.96 3.78
CA ASN A 9 5.11 -13.28 3.26
C ASN A 9 5.91 -13.23 1.95
N GLU A 10 5.87 -12.11 1.22
CA GLU A 10 6.67 -11.92 0.02
C GLU A 10 8.19 -11.88 0.30
N PHE A 11 8.58 -11.42 1.49
CA PHE A 11 10.00 -11.24 1.84
C PHE A 11 10.47 -12.21 2.90
N VAL A 12 9.59 -12.65 3.80
CA VAL A 12 9.93 -13.59 4.86
C VAL A 12 8.99 -14.78 4.75
N PRO A 13 9.51 -16.00 4.53
CA PRO A 13 8.70 -17.21 4.65
C PRO A 13 8.02 -17.22 6.02
N ALA A 14 6.78 -17.69 6.10
CA ALA A 14 6.04 -17.78 7.36
C ALA A 14 6.85 -18.57 8.40
N SER A 15 7.58 -17.85 9.26
CA SER A 15 8.22 -18.43 10.42
C SER A 15 7.20 -18.43 11.57
N PRO A 16 7.21 -19.43 12.45
CA PRO A 16 6.33 -19.46 13.61
C PRO A 16 6.40 -18.17 14.43
N LEU A 17 7.61 -17.63 14.59
CA LEU A 17 7.88 -16.40 15.33
C LEU A 17 7.26 -15.15 14.69
N ALA A 18 7.27 -15.06 13.35
CA ALA A 18 6.57 -13.98 12.65
C ALA A 18 5.04 -14.14 12.79
N ALA A 19 4.53 -15.37 12.70
CA ALA A 19 3.11 -15.66 12.87
C ALA A 19 2.59 -15.30 14.28
N ASP A 20 3.37 -15.58 15.32
CA ASP A 20 3.03 -15.23 16.70
C ASP A 20 3.00 -13.71 16.92
N LEU A 21 3.99 -12.99 16.38
CA LEU A 21 4.00 -11.52 16.39
C LEU A 21 2.74 -10.96 15.70
N PHE A 22 2.40 -11.45 14.51
CA PHE A 22 1.20 -11.01 13.81
C PHE A 22 -0.07 -11.33 14.61
N THR A 23 -0.12 -12.49 15.26
CA THR A 23 -1.23 -12.87 16.14
C THR A 23 -1.38 -11.89 17.30
N SER A 24 -0.27 -11.49 17.92
CA SER A 24 -0.23 -10.45 18.97
C SER A 24 -0.69 -9.07 18.47
N TRP A 25 -0.32 -8.67 17.25
CA TRP A 25 -0.86 -7.42 16.67
C TRP A 25 -2.37 -7.49 16.47
N LEU A 26 -2.87 -8.65 16.04
CA LEU A 26 -4.30 -8.85 15.77
C LEU A 26 -5.17 -8.87 17.04
N SER A 27 -4.58 -8.94 18.24
CA SER A 27 -5.34 -8.81 19.49
C SER A 27 -5.71 -7.35 19.81
N HIS A 28 -5.07 -6.38 19.16
CA HIS A 28 -5.28 -4.94 19.40
C HIS A 28 -5.97 -4.24 18.21
N ARG A 29 -7.10 -4.82 17.77
CA ARG A 29 -7.88 -4.27 16.66
C ARG A 29 -8.67 -3.03 17.05
N LYS A 30 -8.66 -2.05 16.17
CA LYS A 30 -9.52 -0.86 16.22
C LYS A 30 -10.41 -0.85 14.97
N VAL A 31 -11.67 -0.49 15.17
CA VAL A 31 -12.65 -0.37 14.09
C VAL A 31 -12.98 1.09 13.87
N PHE A 32 -12.97 1.50 12.61
CA PHE A 32 -13.28 2.86 12.19
C PHE A 32 -14.46 2.85 11.22
N ARG A 33 -15.37 3.80 11.39
CA ARG A 33 -16.45 4.03 10.43
C ARG A 33 -15.89 4.75 9.20
N ARG A 34 -16.59 4.60 8.07
CA ARG A 34 -16.31 5.37 6.87
C ARG A 34 -16.23 6.87 7.19
N HIS A 35 -15.24 7.55 6.63
CA HIS A 35 -14.87 8.96 6.83
C HIS A 35 -14.36 9.33 8.23
N GLN A 36 -14.09 8.35 9.09
CA GLN A 36 -13.46 8.61 10.37
C GLN A 36 -11.95 8.81 10.20
N ASN A 37 -11.40 9.83 10.85
CA ASN A 37 -9.96 10.05 10.92
C ASN A 37 -9.32 9.00 11.83
N ILE A 38 -8.30 8.31 11.30
CA ILE A 38 -7.46 7.36 12.03
C ILE A 38 -6.30 8.10 12.68
N ARG A 39 -5.72 9.06 11.95
CA ARG A 39 -4.65 9.97 12.40
C ARG A 39 -4.72 11.25 11.57
N ARG A 40 -4.44 12.41 12.16
CA ARG A 40 -4.34 13.68 11.42
C ARG A 40 -2.88 13.99 11.11
N GLU A 41 -2.65 14.73 10.04
CA GLU A 41 -1.35 15.37 9.82
C GLU A 41 -1.04 16.30 10.99
N GLY A 42 0.20 16.27 11.47
CA GLY A 42 0.65 17.01 12.65
C GLY A 42 0.39 16.34 14.00
N ASP A 43 -0.36 15.22 14.06
CA ASP A 43 -0.51 14.47 15.31
C ASP A 43 0.83 13.84 15.74
N PRO A 44 1.14 13.75 17.05
CA PRO A 44 2.32 13.03 17.53
C PRO A 44 2.33 11.56 17.05
N VAL A 45 3.48 11.10 16.57
CA VAL A 45 3.64 9.72 16.08
C VAL A 45 3.92 8.81 17.28
N SER A 46 2.89 8.06 17.70
CA SER A 46 2.99 7.09 18.81
C SER A 46 2.76 5.64 18.38
N SER A 47 2.30 5.42 17.16
CA SER A 47 2.02 4.10 16.61
C SER A 47 2.06 4.11 15.08
N VAL A 48 2.31 2.93 14.53
CA VAL A 48 1.99 2.58 13.13
C VAL A 48 0.78 1.64 13.12
N PHE A 49 0.22 1.40 11.94
CA PHE A 49 -0.97 0.57 11.83
C PHE A 49 -0.82 -0.53 10.79
N PHE A 50 -1.43 -1.68 11.04
CA PHE A 50 -1.58 -2.74 10.04
C PHE A 50 -3.03 -2.83 9.61
N LEU A 51 -3.31 -2.60 8.32
CA LEU A 51 -4.67 -2.58 7.78
C LEU A 51 -5.17 -4.01 7.57
N VAL A 52 -6.19 -4.42 8.31
CA VAL A 52 -6.75 -5.78 8.23
C VAL A 52 -7.92 -5.86 7.26
N LYS A 53 -8.77 -4.84 7.25
CA LYS A 53 -9.96 -4.78 6.40
C LYS A 53 -10.28 -3.34 6.03
N GLY A 54 -10.86 -3.17 4.85
CA GLY A 54 -11.29 -1.87 4.34
C GLY A 54 -10.18 -1.11 3.64
N TRP A 55 -10.50 0.11 3.22
CA TRP A 55 -9.60 0.99 2.46
C TRP A 55 -9.34 2.24 3.29
N VAL A 56 -8.10 2.72 3.28
CA VAL A 56 -7.68 3.95 3.97
C VAL A 56 -7.03 4.88 2.95
N THR A 57 -7.25 6.18 3.06
CA THR A 57 -6.54 7.17 2.25
C THR A 57 -5.49 7.87 3.09
N SER A 58 -4.27 8.00 2.57
CA SER A 58 -3.30 9.00 3.05
C SER A 58 -3.55 10.32 2.32
N SER A 59 -3.46 11.42 3.06
CA SER A 59 -3.55 12.75 2.48
C SER A 59 -2.62 13.75 3.16
N VAL A 60 -2.25 14.79 2.41
CA VAL A 60 -1.50 15.94 2.91
C VAL A 60 -2.36 17.19 2.75
N MET A 61 -2.24 18.11 3.70
CA MET A 61 -2.90 19.41 3.69
C MET A 61 -2.05 20.44 2.94
N MET A 62 -2.68 21.09 1.97
CA MET A 62 -2.10 22.19 1.21
C MET A 62 -2.22 23.50 2.01
N ARG A 63 -1.37 24.48 1.69
CA ARG A 63 -1.37 25.80 2.36
C ARG A 63 -2.69 26.56 2.25
N ASP A 64 -3.45 26.30 1.19
CA ASP A 64 -4.79 26.88 0.97
C ASP A 64 -5.91 26.12 1.70
N GLY A 65 -5.55 25.16 2.56
CA GLY A 65 -6.49 24.35 3.33
C GLY A 65 -7.10 23.19 2.54
N ARG A 66 -6.76 23.01 1.25
CA ARG A 66 -7.22 21.85 0.48
C ARG A 66 -6.47 20.61 0.94
N ARG A 67 -7.21 19.51 1.05
CA ARG A 67 -6.64 18.18 1.22
C ARG A 67 -6.26 17.62 -0.15
N GLN A 68 -5.13 16.93 -0.22
CA GLN A 68 -4.68 16.18 -1.38
C GLN A 68 -4.49 14.72 -0.97
N ILE A 69 -5.33 13.82 -1.46
CA ILE A 69 -5.10 12.37 -1.33
C ILE A 69 -3.83 12.01 -2.13
N VAL A 70 -2.88 11.36 -1.47
CA VAL A 70 -1.60 10.94 -2.07
C VAL A 70 -1.48 9.43 -2.21
N LYS A 71 -2.28 8.65 -1.47
CA LYS A 71 -2.25 7.19 -1.54
C LYS A 71 -3.55 6.57 -1.07
N VAL A 72 -3.90 5.44 -1.67
CA VAL A 72 -4.92 4.51 -1.15
C VAL A 72 -4.20 3.29 -0.60
N HIS A 73 -4.53 2.92 0.64
CA HIS A 73 -4.05 1.73 1.32
C HIS A 73 -5.14 0.65 1.34
N LEU A 74 -4.68 -0.59 1.18
CA LEU A 74 -5.50 -1.78 1.06
C LEU A 74 -5.20 -2.78 2.20
N PRO A 75 -6.05 -3.79 2.43
CA PRO A 75 -5.77 -4.82 3.42
C PRO A 75 -4.39 -5.45 3.20
N GLY A 76 -3.57 -5.51 4.25
CA GLY A 76 -2.17 -5.96 4.21
C GLY A 76 -1.14 -4.81 4.25
N ASP A 77 -1.58 -3.57 4.09
CA ASP A 77 -0.70 -2.41 4.10
C ASP A 77 -0.30 -2.01 5.52
N MET A 78 0.97 -1.65 5.70
CA MET A 78 1.43 -0.91 6.88
C MET A 78 1.18 0.59 6.66
N LEU A 79 0.47 1.23 7.58
CA LEU A 79 0.12 2.65 7.54
C LEU A 79 1.00 3.44 8.50
N GLY A 80 1.37 4.66 8.10
CA GLY A 80 2.10 5.59 8.94
C GLY A 80 3.59 5.33 9.10
N PHE A 81 4.14 4.37 8.36
CA PHE A 81 5.58 4.10 8.29
C PHE A 81 6.43 5.28 7.86
N PRO A 82 6.06 6.07 6.82
CA PRO A 82 6.84 7.25 6.45
C PRO A 82 6.97 8.25 7.61
N SER A 83 5.96 8.33 8.49
CA SER A 83 5.98 9.22 9.65
C SER A 83 6.90 8.74 10.78
N LEU A 84 7.43 7.51 10.74
CA LEU A 84 8.42 7.04 11.72
C LEU A 84 9.71 7.89 11.72
N ALA A 85 9.99 8.57 10.61
CA ALA A 85 11.14 9.47 10.48
C ALA A 85 10.92 10.83 11.17
N LEU A 86 9.73 11.10 11.71
CA LEU A 86 9.31 12.40 12.22
C LEU A 86 8.66 12.26 13.60
N GLU A 87 8.73 13.32 14.42
CA GLU A 87 8.01 13.38 15.70
C GLU A 87 6.49 13.51 15.49
N HIS A 88 6.09 14.25 14.44
CA HIS A 88 4.70 14.53 14.09
C HIS A 88 4.38 13.93 12.71
N ALA A 89 3.15 13.46 12.54
CA ALA A 89 2.73 12.76 11.34
C ALA A 89 2.76 13.68 10.11
N GLY A 90 3.54 13.31 9.09
CA GLY A 90 3.58 14.03 7.80
C GLY A 90 2.40 13.72 6.87
N GLU A 91 1.44 12.90 7.30
CA GLU A 91 0.25 12.53 6.54
C GLU A 91 -0.94 12.30 7.48
N GLY A 92 -2.13 12.69 7.01
CA GLY A 92 -3.40 12.26 7.59
C GLY A 92 -3.84 10.91 7.02
N LEU A 93 -4.51 10.11 7.86
CA LEU A 93 -5.08 8.81 7.51
C LEU A 93 -6.60 8.84 7.77
N GLU A 94 -7.40 8.60 6.74
CA GLU A 94 -8.87 8.58 6.82
C GLU A 94 -9.43 7.24 6.32
N ALA A 95 -10.38 6.67 7.05
CA ALA A 95 -11.07 5.46 6.62
C ALA A 95 -11.99 5.74 5.40
N LEU A 96 -11.67 5.22 4.22
CA LEU A 96 -12.49 5.38 3.02
C LEU A 96 -13.74 4.47 3.06
N THR A 97 -13.64 3.33 3.72
CA THR A 97 -14.74 2.38 3.97
C THR A 97 -14.88 2.13 5.47
N GLY A 98 -15.72 1.17 5.89
CA GLY A 98 -15.54 0.58 7.22
C GLY A 98 -14.18 -0.10 7.28
N VAL A 99 -13.38 0.21 8.29
CA VAL A 99 -11.97 -0.21 8.42
C VAL A 99 -11.75 -0.95 9.71
N GLU A 100 -10.96 -2.03 9.65
CA GLU A 100 -10.38 -2.70 10.80
C GLU A 100 -8.87 -2.65 10.67
N LEU A 101 -8.16 -2.18 11.69
CA LEU A 101 -6.71 -2.11 11.71
C LEU A 101 -6.14 -2.50 13.08
N CYS A 102 -4.88 -2.90 13.12
CA CYS A 102 -4.14 -3.11 14.35
C CYS A 102 -3.29 -1.88 14.64
N SER A 103 -3.32 -1.38 15.88
CA SER A 103 -2.48 -0.28 16.34
C SER A 103 -1.21 -0.86 16.95
N ILE A 104 -0.04 -0.52 16.41
CA ILE A 104 1.25 -1.07 16.84
C ILE A 104 2.08 0.08 17.46
N PRO A 105 2.27 0.10 18.79
CA PRO A 105 3.08 1.12 19.45
C PRO A 105 4.52 1.15 18.93
N LEU A 106 5.16 2.33 18.91
CA LEU A 106 6.55 2.44 18.45
C LEU A 106 7.53 1.58 19.24
N ALA A 107 7.29 1.39 20.55
CA ALA A 107 8.10 0.51 21.39
C ALA A 107 8.06 -0.97 20.94
N GLU A 108 6.95 -1.42 20.35
CA GLU A 108 6.86 -2.76 19.75
C GLU A 108 7.63 -2.83 18.43
N ILE A 109 7.63 -1.75 17.64
CA ILE A 109 8.44 -1.66 16.41
C ILE A 109 9.94 -1.67 16.74
N GLY A 110 10.35 -0.95 17.78
CA GLY A 110 11.73 -0.98 18.28
C GLY A 110 12.17 -2.38 18.68
N ARG A 111 11.38 -3.06 19.53
CA ARG A 111 11.64 -4.46 19.92
C ARG A 111 11.68 -5.42 18.73
N LEU A 112 10.77 -5.25 17.77
CA LEU A 112 10.78 -6.06 16.54
C LEU A 112 12.11 -5.93 15.79
N PHE A 113 12.69 -4.72 15.69
CA PHE A 113 13.97 -4.52 15.02
C PHE A 113 15.14 -5.21 15.72
N GLU A 114 15.08 -5.35 17.04
CA GLU A 114 16.11 -6.03 17.85
C GLU A 114 15.94 -7.54 17.85
N GLU A 115 14.72 -8.02 18.11
CA GLU A 115 14.42 -9.43 18.36
C GLU A 115 14.14 -10.22 17.07
N LEU A 116 13.65 -9.56 16.01
CA LEU A 116 13.14 -10.18 14.79
C LEU A 116 13.79 -9.57 13.53
N PRO A 117 15.11 -9.70 13.34
CA PRO A 117 15.82 -9.06 12.23
C PRO A 117 15.33 -9.52 10.85
N SER A 118 14.78 -10.73 10.74
CA SER A 118 14.16 -11.20 9.49
C SER A 118 12.91 -10.36 9.15
N VAL A 119 12.02 -10.16 10.13
CA VAL A 119 10.79 -9.36 9.96
C VAL A 119 11.13 -7.90 9.75
N ALA A 120 12.12 -7.36 10.46
CA ALA A 120 12.63 -6.01 10.27
C ALA A 120 13.06 -5.76 8.83
N ALA A 121 13.83 -6.68 8.26
CA ALA A 121 14.29 -6.54 6.89
C ALA A 121 13.17 -6.78 5.86
N ALA A 122 12.15 -7.60 6.14
CA ALA A 122 10.92 -7.65 5.32
C ALA A 122 10.17 -6.31 5.32
N LEU A 123 9.99 -5.67 6.48
CA LEU A 123 9.37 -4.35 6.59
C LEU A 123 10.17 -3.29 5.82
N PHE A 124 11.49 -3.34 5.92
CA PHE A 124 12.38 -2.47 5.15
C PHE A 124 12.19 -2.64 3.64
N LEU A 125 12.26 -3.88 3.13
CA LEU A 125 12.08 -4.18 1.71
C LEU A 125 10.67 -3.83 1.22
N SER A 126 9.64 -4.09 2.03
CA SER A 126 8.27 -3.65 1.74
C SER A 126 8.17 -2.13 1.61
N THR A 127 8.89 -1.37 2.45
CA THR A 127 8.95 0.09 2.37
C THR A 127 9.69 0.55 1.11
N GLN A 128 10.77 -0.13 0.71
CA GLN A 128 11.49 0.18 -0.53
C GLN A 128 10.63 -0.11 -1.78
N LYS A 129 9.82 -1.18 -1.78
CA LYS A 129 8.84 -1.41 -2.86
C LYS A 129 7.81 -0.29 -2.93
N GLU A 130 7.32 0.17 -1.78
CA GLU A 130 6.40 1.31 -1.75
C GLU A 130 7.05 2.58 -2.32
N ARG A 131 8.34 2.81 -2.05
CA ARG A 131 9.09 3.93 -2.65
C ARG A 131 9.20 3.80 -4.18
N ILE A 132 9.46 2.60 -4.70
CA ILE A 132 9.49 2.35 -6.15
C ILE A 132 8.12 2.61 -6.77
N ALA A 133 7.05 2.13 -6.14
CA ALA A 133 5.68 2.39 -6.55
C ALA A 133 5.36 3.88 -6.63
N LEU A 134 5.74 4.65 -5.60
CA LEU A 134 5.59 6.12 -5.62
C LEU A 134 6.36 6.77 -6.77
N MET A 135 7.56 6.29 -7.11
CA MET A 135 8.31 6.78 -8.27
C MET A 135 7.62 6.48 -9.61
N GLN A 136 6.94 5.33 -9.73
CA GLN A 136 6.14 4.99 -10.90
C GLN A 136 4.94 5.92 -11.02
N GLU A 137 4.20 6.12 -9.93
CA GLU A 137 3.06 7.05 -9.87
C GLU A 137 3.48 8.48 -10.25
N LEU A 138 4.61 8.96 -9.75
CA LEU A 138 5.20 10.25 -10.14
C LEU A 138 5.50 10.32 -11.64
N THR A 139 6.00 9.22 -12.23
CA THR A 139 6.26 9.14 -13.67
C THR A 139 4.96 9.20 -14.47
N TRP A 140 3.90 8.52 -14.02
CA TRP A 140 2.58 8.60 -14.65
C TRP A 140 2.03 10.03 -14.64
N ILE A 141 2.14 10.70 -13.50
CA ILE A 141 1.68 12.08 -13.32
C ILE A 141 2.52 13.06 -14.16
N GLY A 142 3.84 12.87 -14.22
CA GLY A 142 4.76 13.78 -14.91
C GLY A 142 4.85 13.61 -16.42
N SER A 143 4.57 12.41 -16.96
CA SER A 143 4.95 12.08 -18.35
C SER A 143 3.85 11.37 -19.16
N THR A 144 2.63 11.25 -18.64
CA THR A 144 1.56 10.47 -19.30
C THR A 144 0.25 11.23 -19.41
N HIS A 145 -0.52 10.92 -20.46
CA HIS A 145 -1.90 11.35 -20.63
C HIS A 145 -2.88 10.69 -19.64
N ALA A 146 -4.05 11.30 -19.45
CA ALA A 146 -5.05 10.84 -18.47
C ALA A 146 -5.42 9.34 -18.58
N LEU A 147 -5.48 8.81 -19.82
CA LEU A 147 -5.83 7.40 -20.08
C LEU A 147 -4.81 6.43 -19.47
N GLY A 148 -3.51 6.68 -19.69
CA GLY A 148 -2.46 5.82 -19.15
C GLY A 148 -2.34 5.91 -17.63
N ARG A 149 -2.56 7.09 -17.03
CA ARG A 149 -2.59 7.25 -15.56
C ARG A 149 -3.70 6.42 -14.92
N VAL A 150 -4.91 6.50 -15.47
CA VAL A 150 -6.04 5.72 -14.96
C VAL A 150 -5.80 4.23 -15.19
N ALA A 151 -5.32 3.82 -16.37
CA ALA A 151 -5.02 2.41 -16.63
C ALA A 151 -3.97 1.84 -15.67
N GLY A 152 -2.85 2.53 -15.48
CA GLY A 152 -1.80 2.13 -14.54
C GLY A 152 -2.31 2.03 -13.10
N PHE A 153 -3.08 3.02 -12.65
CA PHE A 153 -3.69 3.00 -11.31
C PHE A 153 -4.67 1.83 -11.11
N LEU A 154 -5.47 1.50 -12.12
CA LEU A 154 -6.40 0.37 -12.05
C LEU A 154 -5.66 -0.97 -12.04
N LEU A 155 -4.59 -1.11 -12.82
CA LEU A 155 -3.72 -2.29 -12.78
C LEU A 155 -3.04 -2.44 -11.42
N ASP A 156 -2.54 -1.35 -10.84
CA ASP A 156 -1.99 -1.34 -9.48
C ASP A 156 -2.99 -1.86 -8.44
N LEU A 157 -4.19 -1.28 -8.42
CA LEU A 157 -5.23 -1.70 -7.48
C LEU A 157 -5.59 -3.17 -7.66
N HIS A 158 -5.73 -3.62 -8.91
CA HIS A 158 -6.01 -5.02 -9.19
C HIS A 158 -4.92 -5.94 -8.65
N GLU A 159 -3.64 -5.68 -8.92
CA GLU A 159 -2.54 -6.51 -8.42
C GLU A 159 -2.50 -6.58 -6.90
N ARG A 160 -2.70 -5.44 -6.23
CA ARG A 160 -2.68 -5.37 -4.77
C ARG A 160 -3.89 -6.05 -4.13
N LEU A 161 -5.07 -5.96 -4.75
CA LEU A 161 -6.27 -6.64 -4.29
C LEU A 161 -6.22 -8.14 -4.57
N ASP A 162 -5.68 -8.56 -5.71
CA ASP A 162 -5.51 -9.96 -6.08
C ASP A 162 -4.55 -10.66 -5.11
N ALA A 163 -3.41 -10.03 -4.80
CA ALA A 163 -2.48 -10.52 -3.80
C ALA A 163 -3.10 -10.62 -2.39
N ALA A 164 -4.09 -9.78 -2.08
CA ALA A 164 -4.86 -9.84 -0.85
C ALA A 164 -6.03 -10.85 -0.88
N GLY A 165 -6.27 -11.53 -2.01
CA GLY A 165 -7.38 -12.46 -2.20
C GLY A 165 -8.76 -11.77 -2.28
N LEU A 166 -8.79 -10.52 -2.76
CA LEU A 166 -9.99 -9.67 -2.84
C LEU A 166 -10.47 -9.43 -4.28
N VAL A 167 -9.84 -10.08 -5.26
CA VAL A 167 -10.31 -10.12 -6.65
C VAL A 167 -11.14 -11.38 -6.86
N GLU A 168 -12.32 -11.20 -7.43
CA GLU A 168 -13.27 -12.26 -7.75
C GLU A 168 -13.76 -12.03 -9.19
N ASP A 169 -13.71 -13.06 -10.04
CA ASP A 169 -14.08 -12.97 -11.46
C ASP A 169 -13.39 -11.80 -12.20
N GLY A 170 -12.13 -11.51 -11.87
CA GLY A 170 -11.34 -10.42 -12.45
C GLY A 170 -11.76 -9.01 -12.00
N GLY A 171 -12.63 -8.91 -10.99
CA GLY A 171 -13.12 -7.63 -10.47
C GLY A 171 -13.09 -7.52 -8.96
N PHE A 172 -13.29 -6.30 -8.48
CA PHE A 172 -13.20 -5.95 -7.06
C PHE A 172 -14.12 -4.77 -6.72
N ASP A 173 -14.44 -4.64 -5.43
CA ASP A 173 -15.18 -3.50 -4.92
C ASP A 173 -14.37 -2.21 -5.09
N PHE A 174 -15.01 -1.18 -5.64
CA PHE A 174 -14.38 0.08 -6.02
C PHE A 174 -15.05 1.27 -5.34
N PRO A 175 -14.66 1.60 -4.08
CA PRO A 175 -15.28 2.66 -3.31
C PRO A 175 -14.81 4.08 -3.69
N LEU A 176 -13.85 4.20 -4.61
CA LEU A 176 -13.26 5.47 -5.01
C LEU A 176 -14.21 6.29 -5.89
N THR A 177 -14.38 7.56 -5.53
CA THR A 177 -15.15 8.52 -6.32
C THR A 177 -14.28 9.11 -7.43
N GLN A 178 -14.93 9.79 -8.38
CA GLN A 178 -14.21 10.56 -9.41
C GLN A 178 -13.37 11.69 -8.80
N ALA A 179 -13.80 12.24 -7.65
CA ALA A 179 -13.04 13.24 -6.92
C ALA A 179 -11.77 12.62 -6.31
N HIS A 180 -11.87 11.46 -5.66
CA HIS A 180 -10.71 10.76 -5.10
C HIS A 180 -9.68 10.42 -6.19
N LEU A 181 -10.14 9.91 -7.33
CA LEU A 181 -9.28 9.63 -8.48
C LEU A 181 -8.66 10.91 -9.07
N GLY A 182 -9.40 12.01 -9.03
CA GLY A 182 -8.91 13.30 -9.49
C GLY A 182 -7.74 13.80 -8.64
N GLU A 183 -7.89 13.72 -7.31
CA GLU A 183 -6.82 13.99 -6.37
C GLU A 183 -5.62 13.06 -6.64
N LEU A 184 -5.82 11.74 -6.58
CA LEU A 184 -4.75 10.73 -6.72
C LEU A 184 -3.95 10.86 -8.02
N LEU A 185 -4.60 11.21 -9.14
CA LEU A 185 -3.99 11.15 -10.48
C LEU A 185 -3.66 12.53 -11.06
N GLY A 186 -3.90 13.60 -10.30
CA GLY A 186 -3.74 14.97 -10.78
C GLY A 186 -4.67 15.27 -11.97
N LEU A 187 -5.92 14.80 -11.91
CA LEU A 187 -6.94 14.97 -12.94
C LEU A 187 -8.16 15.72 -12.39
N THR A 188 -8.91 16.37 -13.25
CA THR A 188 -10.25 16.85 -12.86
C THR A 188 -11.23 15.68 -12.82
N GLY A 189 -12.26 15.77 -11.99
CA GLY A 189 -13.32 14.74 -11.96
C GLY A 189 -13.98 14.51 -13.33
N ILE A 190 -14.10 15.57 -14.14
CA ILE A 190 -14.60 15.48 -15.53
C ILE A 190 -13.66 14.66 -16.40
N HIS A 191 -12.33 14.89 -16.31
CA HIS A 191 -11.36 14.10 -17.04
C HIS A 191 -11.34 12.63 -16.59
N VAL A 192 -11.44 12.37 -15.29
CA VAL A 192 -11.59 11.01 -14.76
C VAL A 192 -12.85 10.34 -15.34
N ASN A 193 -14.00 11.03 -15.34
CA ASN A 193 -15.24 10.49 -15.89
C ASN A 193 -15.09 10.11 -17.36
N ARG A 194 -14.54 11.01 -18.18
CA ARG A 194 -14.31 10.79 -19.61
C ARG A 194 -13.37 9.62 -19.86
N THR A 195 -12.29 9.52 -19.08
CA THR A 195 -11.33 8.43 -19.20
C THR A 195 -11.94 7.08 -18.85
N LEU A 196 -12.68 6.99 -17.73
CA LEU A 196 -13.37 5.75 -17.34
C LEU A 196 -14.42 5.32 -18.37
N LYS A 197 -15.20 6.27 -18.91
CA LYS A 197 -16.15 5.98 -20.00
C LYS A 197 -15.46 5.45 -21.25
N ARG A 198 -14.28 5.99 -21.58
CA ARG A 198 -13.50 5.51 -22.73
C ARG A 198 -13.01 4.09 -22.53
N LEU A 199 -12.44 3.76 -21.36
CA LEU A 199 -11.99 2.41 -21.04
C LEU A 199 -13.14 1.39 -21.05
N ASP A 200 -14.32 1.79 -20.60
CA ASP A 200 -15.55 0.99 -20.63
C ASP A 200 -16.00 0.76 -22.08
N ALA A 201 -16.06 1.81 -22.90
CA ALA A 201 -16.44 1.74 -24.31
C ALA A 201 -15.47 0.91 -25.18
N THR A 202 -14.18 0.86 -24.82
CA THR A 202 -13.20 0.00 -25.50
C THR A 202 -13.14 -1.42 -24.96
N GLY A 203 -14.00 -1.78 -23.99
CA GLY A 203 -14.03 -3.11 -23.39
C GLY A 203 -12.80 -3.44 -22.54
N CYS A 204 -12.03 -2.43 -22.11
CA CYS A 204 -10.88 -2.65 -21.22
C CYS A 204 -11.32 -2.89 -19.78
N ILE A 205 -12.40 -2.24 -19.37
CA ILE A 205 -13.02 -2.39 -18.06
C ILE A 205 -14.52 -2.61 -18.21
N GLU A 206 -15.13 -3.13 -17.16
CA GLU A 206 -16.56 -3.08 -16.96
C GLU A 206 -16.81 -2.53 -15.55
N ARG A 207 -17.83 -1.67 -15.40
CA ARG A 207 -18.10 -1.04 -14.12
C ARG A 207 -19.57 -0.98 -13.77
N THR A 208 -19.88 -1.35 -12.53
CA THR A 208 -21.19 -1.12 -11.91
C THR A 208 -21.07 -0.01 -10.85
N ARG A 209 -22.15 0.25 -10.09
CA ARG A 209 -22.12 1.27 -9.02
C ARG A 209 -21.09 0.98 -7.91
N ARG A 210 -20.73 -0.28 -7.68
CA ARG A 210 -19.87 -0.69 -6.54
C ARG A 210 -18.66 -1.53 -6.94
N ARG A 211 -18.67 -2.14 -8.12
CA ARG A 211 -17.65 -3.08 -8.57
C ARG A 211 -17.02 -2.61 -9.88
N LEU A 212 -15.71 -2.82 -9.99
CA LEU A 212 -14.94 -2.62 -11.20
C LEU A 212 -14.31 -3.96 -11.60
N ARG A 213 -14.42 -4.32 -12.88
CA ARG A 213 -13.79 -5.51 -13.46
C ARG A 213 -12.81 -5.09 -14.54
N LEU A 214 -11.61 -5.67 -14.54
CA LEU A 214 -10.64 -5.48 -15.61
C LEU A 214 -10.83 -6.60 -16.63
N ILE A 215 -11.26 -6.25 -17.84
CA ILE A 215 -11.64 -7.21 -18.88
C ILE A 215 -10.43 -7.53 -19.77
N ASP A 216 -9.69 -6.49 -20.17
CA ASP A 216 -8.49 -6.63 -21.01
C ASP A 216 -7.27 -6.07 -20.27
N LEU A 217 -6.63 -6.93 -19.47
CA LEU A 217 -5.39 -6.60 -18.75
C LEU A 217 -4.26 -6.21 -19.71
N ASN A 218 -4.20 -6.81 -20.90
CA ASN A 218 -3.13 -6.52 -21.86
C ASN A 218 -3.35 -5.16 -22.53
N GLY A 219 -4.58 -4.85 -22.91
CA GLY A 219 -4.96 -3.52 -23.38
C GLY A 219 -4.66 -2.44 -22.34
N LEU A 220 -4.99 -2.68 -21.07
CA LEU A 220 -4.66 -1.75 -19.98
C LEU A 220 -3.14 -1.58 -19.81
N ARG A 221 -2.36 -2.67 -19.88
CA ARG A 221 -0.89 -2.60 -19.81
C ARG A 221 -0.28 -1.85 -20.99
N GLY A 222 -0.87 -1.98 -22.18
CA GLY A 222 -0.45 -1.20 -23.36
C GLY A 222 -0.74 0.29 -23.24
N LEU A 223 -1.71 0.68 -22.40
CA LEU A 223 -2.02 2.07 -22.10
C LEU A 223 -1.18 2.63 -20.93
N ALA A 224 -0.84 1.78 -19.96
CA ALA A 224 -0.11 2.15 -18.76
C ALA A 224 1.40 2.32 -19.07
N PRO A 225 2.03 3.44 -18.69
CA PRO A 225 3.47 3.61 -18.83
C PRO A 225 4.19 2.80 -17.75
N ASN A 226 5.21 2.02 -18.12
CA ASN A 226 6.14 1.41 -17.17
C ASN A 226 5.48 0.72 -15.96
N HIS A 227 4.45 -0.11 -16.22
CA HIS A 227 3.81 -0.93 -15.20
C HIS A 227 4.70 -2.14 -14.89
N ALA A 228 5.71 -1.95 -14.02
CA ALA A 228 6.46 -3.08 -13.50
C ALA A 228 5.61 -3.80 -12.43
N PRO A 229 5.63 -5.15 -12.39
CA PRO A 229 4.87 -5.90 -11.38
C PRO A 229 5.22 -5.42 -9.98
N ARG A 230 4.21 -5.09 -9.16
CA ARG A 230 4.46 -4.72 -7.75
C ARG A 230 4.99 -5.87 -6.92
N TYR A 231 4.60 -7.09 -7.30
CA TYR A 231 5.05 -8.31 -6.67
C TYR A 231 6.07 -9.00 -7.57
N ALA A 232 7.30 -9.05 -7.09
CA ALA A 232 8.43 -9.77 -7.69
C ALA A 232 9.02 -10.60 -6.55
N GLY A 233 9.20 -11.91 -6.79
CA GLY A 233 9.36 -12.93 -5.76
C GLY A 233 10.52 -12.75 -4.77
N ILE A 234 10.81 -13.79 -3.99
CA ILE A 234 11.79 -13.78 -2.89
C ILE A 234 13.25 -13.48 -3.29
N GLU A 235 13.53 -13.19 -4.57
CA GLU A 235 14.86 -12.89 -5.12
C GLU A 235 15.59 -11.77 -4.39
N ALA A 236 14.88 -10.74 -3.91
CA ALA A 236 15.51 -9.69 -3.11
C ALA A 236 16.01 -10.22 -1.75
N TRP A 237 15.22 -11.09 -1.12
CA TRP A 237 15.57 -11.71 0.17
C TRP A 237 16.71 -12.71 0.05
N ASP A 238 16.70 -13.51 -1.02
CA ASP A 238 17.75 -14.48 -1.31
C ASP A 238 19.09 -13.79 -1.61
N ARG A 239 19.08 -12.69 -2.37
CA ARG A 239 20.29 -11.88 -2.63
C ARG A 239 20.88 -11.24 -1.38
N LEU A 240 20.08 -11.00 -0.35
CA LEU A 240 20.52 -10.46 0.94
C LEU A 240 21.02 -11.54 1.91
N GLY A 241 21.01 -12.82 1.51
CA GLY A 241 21.53 -13.91 2.33
C GLY A 241 20.67 -14.27 3.55
N ARG A 242 19.38 -13.90 3.54
CA ARG A 242 18.38 -14.24 4.57
C ARG A 242 18.82 -13.94 6.02
N PRO A 243 18.80 -12.67 6.44
CA PRO A 243 19.07 -12.29 7.83
C PRO A 243 18.27 -13.14 8.82
N GLY A 244 18.95 -13.87 9.72
CA GLY A 244 18.32 -14.73 10.74
C GLY A 244 18.29 -16.24 10.44
N ALA A 245 18.75 -16.71 9.27
CA ALA A 245 18.77 -18.14 8.91
C ALA A 245 19.87 -18.98 9.60
N GLY A 246 20.35 -18.58 10.78
CA GLY A 246 21.35 -19.34 11.55
C GLY A 246 22.78 -19.34 10.98
N ALA A 247 23.06 -18.59 9.91
CA ALA A 247 24.43 -18.40 9.45
C ALA A 247 25.18 -17.50 10.43
N ALA A 248 26.23 -18.04 11.06
CA ALA A 248 27.20 -17.25 11.82
C ALA A 248 27.66 -16.08 10.95
N ARG A 249 27.29 -14.85 11.35
CA ARG A 249 27.79 -13.65 10.67
C ARG A 249 29.31 -13.66 10.79
N PRO A 250 30.08 -13.58 9.70
CA PRO A 250 31.45 -13.12 9.83
C PRO A 250 31.35 -11.75 10.50
N ALA A 251 32.03 -11.58 11.64
CA ALA A 251 32.10 -10.29 12.31
C ALA A 251 32.41 -9.23 11.25
N LEU A 252 31.58 -8.19 11.18
CA LEU A 252 31.88 -6.98 10.41
C LEU A 252 33.24 -6.52 10.90
N ARG A 253 34.31 -6.88 10.19
CA ARG A 253 35.65 -6.44 10.53
C ARG A 253 35.58 -4.93 10.46
N GLU A 254 35.79 -4.29 11.60
CA GLU A 254 36.15 -2.88 11.67
C GLU A 254 37.36 -2.69 10.75
N ARG A 255 37.11 -2.30 9.50
CA ARG A 255 38.10 -1.55 8.75
C ARG A 255 38.00 -0.13 9.29
N ALA A 256 38.71 0.07 10.39
CA ALA A 256 39.13 1.40 10.80
C ALA A 256 39.95 2.01 9.65
N LEU A 257 39.48 3.19 9.22
CA LEU A 257 40.12 4.21 8.37
C LEU A 257 40.45 3.82 6.92
#